data_AF-A0A173SNU0-F1
#
_entry.id   AF-A0A173SNU0-F1
#
_cell.length_a   1.000
_cell.length_b   1.000
_cell.length_c   1.000
_cell.angle_alpha   90.00
_cell.angle_beta   90.00
_cell.angle_gamma   90.00
#
_symmetry.space_group_name_H-M   'P 1'
#
loop_
_entity.id
_entity.type
_entity.pdbx_description
1 polymer ?
#
loop_
_entity_poly.entity_id
_entity_poly.type
_entity_poly.pdbx_seq_one_letter_code
_entity_poly.pdbx_strand_id
1 'polypeptide(L)'
;MNVIELLQKAVVDQASDIFIIAGLPVSYRANGRILREQGERLMPPQTSEFVQQLYELAQARDLSPLLERGDDDFSFAIPGLSRFRVSAYKQRGALSAVIRVITFELPRPEDIGIPAPVMKFAGLSKGMVLVTGPAGSGKSTTLACLVNQINHTMEKHIITLEDPIEYLHRHDKSIVSQREISIDTLSYVNALRASLRQSPDVILLGEMRDYETMDVAMTAAETGHLVFSTLHTIGAANTIDRIIDVFPANQQRQIAVQLSMVLQAVISQQLVPALDGTQVPAFEIMTVTPAIRNMIRDNKIPQIDGTVYSANKEDMHSMDYSLQLLVREGTVAPETALSYASNPEMLKKKL
;
A
#
# COMPACT_ATOMS: atom_id res chain seq x y z
N MET A 1 -34.38 -7.67 -1.72
CA MET A 1 -33.24 -6.84 -1.31
C MET A 1 -32.51 -6.42 -2.56
N ASN A 2 -32.41 -5.13 -2.82
CA ASN A 2 -31.64 -4.58 -3.94
C ASN A 2 -30.14 -4.54 -3.57
N VAL A 3 -29.22 -4.60 -4.54
CA VAL A 3 -27.78 -4.48 -4.29
C VAL A 3 -27.42 -3.23 -3.49
N ILE A 4 -28.10 -2.09 -3.67
CA ILE A 4 -27.80 -0.86 -2.92
C ILE A 4 -28.03 -1.05 -1.42
N GLU A 5 -29.13 -1.70 -1.03
CA GLU A 5 -29.45 -1.99 0.38
C GLU A 5 -28.39 -2.91 1.01
N LEU A 6 -27.91 -3.89 0.23
CA LEU A 6 -26.83 -4.79 0.62
C LEU A 6 -25.53 -4.02 0.87
N LEU A 7 -25.15 -3.14 -0.05
CA LEU A 7 -23.95 -2.30 0.08
C LEU A 7 -24.05 -1.35 1.28
N GLN A 8 -25.22 -0.75 1.52
CA GLN A 8 -25.48 0.11 2.67
C GLN A 8 -25.31 -0.65 3.99
N LYS A 9 -25.94 -1.83 4.08
CA LYS A 9 -25.83 -2.69 5.25
C LYS A 9 -24.39 -3.11 5.51
N ALA A 10 -23.65 -3.50 4.49
CA ALA A 10 -22.24 -3.89 4.61
C ALA A 10 -21.36 -2.77 5.18
N VAL A 11 -21.60 -1.51 4.77
CA VAL A 11 -20.88 -0.35 5.32
C VAL A 11 -21.23 -0.13 6.80
N VAL A 12 -22.52 -0.20 7.17
CA VAL A 12 -22.97 -0.05 8.56
C VAL A 12 -22.41 -1.15 9.46
N ASP A 13 -22.37 -2.38 8.96
CA ASP A 13 -21.86 -3.55 9.68
C ASP A 13 -20.32 -3.63 9.65
N GLN A 14 -19.63 -2.61 9.11
CA GLN A 14 -18.18 -2.55 8.95
C GLN A 14 -17.59 -3.80 8.27
N ALA A 15 -18.31 -4.33 7.28
CA ALA A 15 -17.85 -5.48 6.51
C ALA A 15 -16.70 -5.07 5.57
N SER A 16 -15.65 -5.90 5.50
CA SER A 16 -14.54 -5.74 4.56
C SER A 16 -14.93 -6.22 3.16
N ASP A 17 -15.65 -7.33 3.07
CA ASP A 17 -16.00 -7.98 1.80
C ASP A 17 -17.43 -8.51 1.85
N ILE A 18 -18.13 -8.48 0.71
CA ILE A 18 -19.46 -9.05 0.48
C ILE A 18 -19.32 -10.15 -0.57
N PHE A 19 -19.95 -11.29 -0.34
CA PHE A 19 -19.92 -12.45 -1.22
C PHE A 19 -21.31 -12.70 -1.80
N ILE A 20 -21.40 -12.60 -3.13
CA ILE A 20 -22.58 -12.92 -3.92
C ILE A 20 -22.27 -14.19 -4.70
N ILE A 21 -22.64 -15.34 -4.12
CA ILE A 21 -22.26 -16.67 -4.63
C ILE A 21 -23.47 -17.61 -4.56
N ALA A 22 -23.70 -18.36 -5.64
CA ALA A 22 -24.81 -19.28 -5.73
C ALA A 22 -24.64 -20.47 -4.75
N GLY A 23 -25.73 -20.88 -4.11
CA GLY A 23 -25.79 -21.95 -3.11
C GLY A 23 -25.57 -21.50 -1.67
N LEU A 24 -25.30 -20.22 -1.43
CA LEU A 24 -25.15 -19.62 -0.10
C LEU A 24 -26.09 -18.42 0.06
N PRO A 25 -26.57 -18.12 1.27
CA PRO A 25 -27.11 -16.80 1.55
C PRO A 25 -26.05 -15.73 1.28
N VAL A 26 -26.49 -14.49 1.08
CA VAL A 26 -25.59 -13.34 1.12
C VAL A 26 -24.68 -13.46 2.34
N SER A 27 -23.39 -13.36 2.10
CA SER A 27 -22.38 -13.49 3.15
C SER A 27 -21.48 -12.27 3.13
N TYR A 28 -20.93 -11.92 4.28
CA TYR A 28 -20.00 -10.79 4.41
C TYR A 28 -18.87 -11.17 5.35
N ARG A 29 -17.70 -10.57 5.15
CA ARG A 29 -16.57 -10.70 6.06
C ARG A 29 -16.53 -9.47 6.93
N ALA A 30 -16.61 -9.66 8.24
CA ALA A 30 -16.44 -8.59 9.23
C ALA A 30 -15.52 -9.10 10.34
N ASN A 31 -14.57 -8.27 10.78
CA ASN A 31 -13.59 -8.62 11.82
C ASN A 31 -12.87 -9.96 11.55
N GLY A 32 -12.47 -10.18 10.30
CA GLY A 32 -11.75 -11.39 9.88
C GLY A 32 -12.58 -12.67 9.81
N ARG A 33 -13.89 -12.63 10.11
CA ARG A 33 -14.79 -13.79 10.09
C ARG A 33 -15.84 -13.64 8.99
N ILE A 34 -16.20 -14.76 8.37
CA ILE A 34 -17.31 -14.80 7.40
C ILE A 34 -18.61 -15.01 8.16
N LEU A 35 -19.50 -14.05 8.06
CA LEU A 35 -20.85 -14.06 8.59
C LEU A 35 -21.82 -14.29 7.42
N ARG A 36 -22.90 -15.01 7.69
CA ARG A 36 -23.96 -15.30 6.72
C ARG A 36 -25.22 -14.61 7.18
N GLU A 37 -25.90 -13.92 6.29
CA GLU A 37 -27.22 -13.42 6.60
C GLU A 37 -28.20 -14.57 6.86
N GLN A 38 -29.16 -14.30 7.73
CA GLN A 38 -30.30 -15.18 7.87
C GLN A 38 -31.19 -15.01 6.65
N GLY A 39 -31.33 -16.06 5.85
CA GLY A 39 -32.11 -16.01 4.63
C GLY A 39 -31.96 -17.24 3.76
N GLU A 40 -32.64 -17.21 2.62
CA GLU A 40 -32.55 -18.26 1.61
C GLU A 40 -31.20 -18.22 0.88
N ARG A 41 -30.83 -19.38 0.32
CA ARG A 41 -29.63 -19.50 -0.50
C ARG A 41 -29.86 -18.77 -1.81
N LEU A 42 -28.88 -17.98 -2.24
CA LEU A 42 -28.90 -17.37 -3.56
C LEU A 42 -28.82 -18.45 -4.63
N MET A 43 -29.74 -18.43 -5.57
CA MET A 43 -29.77 -19.30 -6.74
C MET A 43 -29.15 -18.56 -7.94
N PRO A 44 -28.71 -19.27 -9.00
CA PRO A 44 -28.05 -18.64 -10.15
C PRO A 44 -28.79 -17.45 -10.77
N PRO A 45 -30.14 -17.44 -10.89
CA PRO A 45 -30.84 -16.26 -11.37
C PRO A 45 -30.67 -15.03 -10.46
N GLN A 46 -30.67 -15.23 -9.14
CA GLN A 46 -30.53 -14.15 -8.16
C GLN A 46 -29.11 -13.59 -8.16
N THR A 47 -28.08 -14.44 -8.24
CA THR A 47 -26.70 -13.94 -8.33
C THR A 47 -26.46 -13.20 -9.64
N SER A 48 -27.05 -13.66 -10.74
CA SER A 48 -27.02 -12.95 -12.01
C SER A 48 -27.65 -11.56 -11.92
N GLU A 49 -28.80 -11.44 -11.26
CA GLU A 49 -29.48 -10.16 -11.04
C GLU A 49 -28.63 -9.19 -10.23
N PHE A 50 -28.04 -9.65 -9.12
CA PHE A 50 -27.14 -8.84 -8.32
C PHE A 50 -25.90 -8.37 -9.11
N VAL A 51 -25.27 -9.28 -9.86
CA VAL A 51 -24.12 -8.94 -10.70
C VAL A 51 -24.51 -7.89 -11.74
N GLN A 52 -25.66 -8.04 -12.40
CA GLN A 52 -26.14 -7.04 -13.36
C GLN A 52 -26.35 -5.66 -12.71
N GLN A 53 -26.94 -5.59 -11.52
CA GLN A 53 -27.09 -4.34 -10.78
C GLN A 53 -25.74 -3.70 -10.41
N LEU A 54 -24.70 -4.49 -10.10
CA LEU A 54 -23.34 -3.95 -9.88
C LEU A 54 -22.77 -3.28 -11.14
N TYR A 55 -23.00 -3.86 -12.31
CA TYR A 55 -22.55 -3.27 -13.58
C TYR A 55 -23.32 -1.99 -13.92
N GLU A 56 -24.61 -1.93 -13.60
CA GLU A 56 -25.41 -0.71 -13.72
C GLU A 56 -24.87 0.41 -12.83
N LEU A 57 -24.54 0.10 -11.57
CA LEU A 57 -23.91 1.05 -10.64
C LEU A 57 -22.52 1.51 -11.07
N ALA A 58 -21.78 0.67 -11.81
CA ALA A 58 -20.50 1.01 -12.41
C ALA A 58 -20.63 1.79 -13.73
N GLN A 59 -21.54 2.76 -13.78
CA GLN A 59 -21.84 3.59 -14.95
C GLN A 59 -22.31 2.78 -16.17
N ALA A 60 -23.19 1.81 -15.95
CA ALA A 60 -23.67 0.90 -17.00
C ALA A 60 -22.51 0.22 -17.76
N ARG A 61 -21.56 -0.32 -17.01
CA ARG A 61 -20.41 -1.05 -17.54
C ARG A 61 -20.88 -2.19 -18.45
N ASP A 62 -20.13 -2.43 -19.52
CA ASP A 62 -20.39 -3.56 -20.42
C ASP A 62 -20.13 -4.89 -19.72
N LEU A 63 -21.14 -5.78 -19.72
CA LEU A 63 -21.08 -7.11 -19.12
C LEU A 63 -20.38 -8.13 -20.05
N SER A 64 -20.15 -7.80 -21.32
CA SER A 64 -19.54 -8.70 -22.30
C SER A 64 -18.20 -9.30 -21.85
N PRO A 65 -17.27 -8.59 -21.18
CA PRO A 65 -16.00 -9.19 -20.77
C PRO A 65 -16.20 -10.36 -19.80
N LEU A 66 -17.09 -10.20 -18.82
CA LEU A 66 -17.45 -11.26 -17.88
C LEU A 66 -18.14 -12.44 -18.59
N LEU A 67 -19.04 -12.16 -19.52
CA LEU A 67 -19.77 -13.19 -20.25
C LEU A 67 -18.91 -13.97 -21.25
N GLU A 68 -17.88 -13.36 -21.83
CA GLU A 68 -17.02 -14.00 -22.82
C GLU A 68 -15.81 -14.66 -22.18
N ARG A 69 -15.13 -13.95 -21.26
CA ARG A 69 -13.84 -14.38 -20.71
C ARG A 69 -13.98 -15.11 -19.37
N GLY A 70 -15.04 -14.79 -18.63
CA GLY A 70 -15.36 -15.45 -17.35
C GLY A 70 -15.01 -14.64 -16.11
N ASP A 71 -14.26 -13.54 -16.24
CA ASP A 71 -13.80 -12.69 -15.14
C ASP A 71 -13.75 -11.21 -15.55
N ASP A 72 -14.00 -10.32 -14.60
CA ASP A 72 -13.87 -8.87 -14.76
C ASP A 72 -13.68 -8.19 -13.39
N ASP A 73 -12.81 -7.17 -13.34
CA ASP A 73 -12.51 -6.39 -12.14
C ASP A 73 -12.77 -4.91 -12.40
N PHE A 74 -13.50 -4.25 -11.50
CA PHE A 74 -13.82 -2.84 -11.62
C PHE A 74 -14.13 -2.21 -10.26
N SER A 75 -14.12 -0.88 -10.22
CA SER A 75 -14.46 -0.10 -9.02
C SER A 75 -15.54 0.93 -9.35
N PHE A 76 -16.41 1.22 -8.39
CA PHE A 76 -17.37 2.31 -8.49
C PHE A 76 -17.58 2.97 -7.12
N ALA A 77 -18.11 4.19 -7.12
CA ALA A 77 -18.43 4.91 -5.90
C ALA A 77 -19.92 5.24 -5.84
N ILE A 78 -20.51 5.07 -4.65
CA ILE A 78 -21.86 5.56 -4.34
C ILE A 78 -21.69 6.81 -3.46
N PRO A 79 -22.07 8.01 -3.95
CA PRO A 79 -21.95 9.25 -3.20
C PRO A 79 -22.60 9.16 -1.82
N GLY A 80 -21.90 9.61 -0.79
CA GLY A 80 -22.37 9.58 0.60
C GLY A 80 -22.36 8.20 1.27
N LEU A 81 -21.97 7.14 0.56
CA LEU A 81 -21.89 5.78 1.11
C LEU A 81 -20.44 5.27 1.17
N SER A 82 -19.90 4.80 0.04
CA SER A 82 -18.55 4.25 -0.05
C SER A 82 -18.09 4.05 -1.49
N ARG A 83 -16.80 3.77 -1.67
CA ARG A 83 -16.25 3.17 -2.89
C ARG A 83 -16.23 1.65 -2.70
N PHE A 84 -16.51 0.94 -3.78
CA PHE A 84 -16.55 -0.51 -3.81
C PHE A 84 -15.66 -1.00 -4.95
N ARG A 85 -14.92 -2.07 -4.68
CA ARG A 85 -14.19 -2.83 -5.69
C ARG A 85 -14.90 -4.15 -5.91
N VAL A 86 -15.22 -4.47 -7.14
CA VAL A 86 -15.89 -5.71 -7.54
C VAL A 86 -14.92 -6.58 -8.31
N SER A 87 -14.84 -7.83 -7.88
CA SER A 87 -14.28 -8.92 -8.68
C SER A 87 -15.45 -9.84 -9.06
N ALA A 88 -15.88 -9.76 -10.31
CA ALA A 88 -16.97 -10.55 -10.86
C ALA A 88 -16.41 -11.73 -11.67
N TYR A 89 -17.00 -12.90 -11.50
CA TYR A 89 -16.49 -14.12 -12.13
C TYR A 89 -17.58 -15.18 -12.34
N LYS A 90 -17.28 -16.17 -13.17
CA LYS A 90 -18.13 -17.36 -13.39
C LYS A 90 -17.67 -18.52 -12.53
N GLN A 91 -18.62 -19.11 -11.80
CA GLN A 91 -18.39 -20.32 -11.01
C GLN A 91 -19.46 -21.36 -11.30
N ARG A 92 -19.06 -22.54 -11.79
CA ARG A 92 -19.95 -23.69 -12.07
C ARG A 92 -21.19 -23.31 -12.89
N GLY A 93 -21.03 -22.39 -13.84
CA GLY A 93 -22.10 -21.91 -14.72
C GLY A 93 -22.97 -20.78 -14.15
N ALA A 94 -22.71 -20.29 -12.93
CA ALA A 94 -23.38 -19.15 -12.33
C ALA A 94 -22.47 -17.91 -12.28
N LEU A 95 -23.04 -16.72 -12.43
CA LEU A 95 -22.34 -15.46 -12.15
C LEU A 95 -22.19 -15.27 -10.65
N SER A 96 -21.02 -14.78 -10.22
CA SER A 96 -20.67 -14.53 -8.83
C SER A 96 -19.89 -13.22 -8.73
N ALA A 97 -19.89 -12.60 -7.55
CA ALA A 97 -19.08 -11.43 -7.28
C ALA A 97 -18.56 -11.42 -5.83
N VAL A 98 -17.35 -10.91 -5.66
CA VAL A 98 -16.83 -10.46 -4.37
C VAL A 98 -16.71 -8.94 -4.43
N ILE A 99 -17.31 -8.26 -3.48
CA ILE A 99 -17.32 -6.79 -3.40
C ILE A 99 -16.55 -6.38 -2.15
N ARG A 100 -15.44 -5.67 -2.32
CA ARG A 100 -14.70 -5.07 -1.20
C ARG A 100 -15.21 -3.68 -0.92
N VAL A 101 -15.47 -3.38 0.36
CA VAL A 101 -15.84 -2.04 0.83
C VAL A 101 -14.54 -1.27 1.09
N ILE A 102 -14.35 -0.14 0.41
CA ILE A 102 -13.18 0.72 0.62
C ILE A 102 -13.47 1.67 1.79
N THR A 103 -12.59 1.71 2.78
CA THR A 103 -12.80 2.50 3.99
C THR A 103 -12.34 3.95 3.83
N PHE A 104 -13.13 4.91 4.32
CA PHE A 104 -12.74 6.32 4.43
C PHE A 104 -11.90 6.62 5.67
N GLU A 105 -12.12 5.89 6.75
CA GLU A 105 -11.45 6.15 8.02
C GLU A 105 -10.10 5.45 8.04
N LEU A 106 -9.05 6.27 8.17
CA LEU A 106 -7.71 5.78 8.42
C LEU A 106 -7.51 5.56 9.92
N PRO A 107 -6.88 4.45 10.33
CA PRO A 107 -6.50 4.27 11.71
C PRO A 107 -5.51 5.36 12.14
N ARG A 108 -5.49 5.69 13.44
CA ARG A 108 -4.41 6.53 13.96
C ARG A 108 -3.09 5.74 13.88
N PRO A 109 -2.00 6.34 13.37
CA PRO A 109 -0.73 5.62 13.18
C PRO A 109 -0.22 4.95 14.46
N GLU A 110 -0.38 5.62 15.59
CA GLU A 110 -0.02 5.14 16.93
C GLU A 110 -0.81 3.89 17.36
N ASP A 111 -2.10 3.80 16.99
CA ASP A 111 -2.97 2.66 17.36
C ASP A 111 -2.59 1.38 16.62
N ILE A 112 -1.94 1.50 15.46
CA ILE A 112 -1.51 0.38 14.62
C ILE A 112 0.01 0.18 14.63
N GLY A 113 0.71 0.81 15.57
CA GLY A 113 2.15 0.59 15.79
C GLY A 113 3.07 1.26 14.77
N ILE A 114 2.61 2.24 13.98
CA ILE A 114 3.48 3.04 13.11
C ILE A 114 4.21 4.08 13.98
N PRO A 115 5.55 4.02 14.09
CA PRO A 115 6.26 4.85 15.06
C PRO A 115 6.46 6.28 14.53
N ALA A 116 6.59 7.25 15.44
CA ALA A 116 6.77 8.67 15.10
C ALA A 116 7.93 8.95 14.11
N PRO A 117 9.08 8.26 14.16
CA PRO A 117 10.14 8.41 13.15
C PRO A 117 9.69 8.15 11.71
N VAL A 118 8.79 7.19 11.48
CA VAL A 118 8.19 6.96 10.15
C VAL A 118 7.32 8.15 9.76
N MET A 119 6.46 8.60 10.67
CA MET A 119 5.54 9.72 10.41
C MET A 119 6.24 11.06 10.17
N LYS A 120 7.47 11.24 10.68
CA LYS A 120 8.29 12.45 10.41
C LYS A 120 8.58 12.66 8.92
N PHE A 121 8.57 11.61 8.10
CA PHE A 121 8.83 11.74 6.66
C PHE A 121 7.73 12.48 5.89
N ALA A 122 6.52 12.61 6.46
CA ALA A 122 5.49 13.52 5.97
C ALA A 122 5.93 14.99 5.98
N GLY A 123 6.89 15.34 6.85
CA GLY A 123 7.45 16.68 7.02
C GLY A 123 8.42 17.13 5.92
N LEU A 124 8.82 16.24 5.01
CA LEU A 124 9.80 16.56 3.98
C LEU A 124 9.23 17.55 2.94
N SER A 125 10.11 18.40 2.40
CA SER A 125 9.73 19.33 1.33
C SER A 125 9.82 18.69 -0.05
N LYS A 126 10.82 17.82 -0.27
CA LYS A 126 11.09 17.18 -1.55
C LYS A 126 11.91 15.89 -1.39
N GLY A 127 12.08 15.16 -2.49
CA GLY A 127 12.88 13.94 -2.56
C GLY A 127 12.00 12.69 -2.58
N MET A 128 12.61 11.53 -2.38
CA MET A 128 11.92 10.24 -2.48
C MET A 128 11.98 9.46 -1.16
N VAL A 129 10.82 8.96 -0.72
CA VAL A 129 10.69 8.05 0.43
C VAL A 129 10.04 6.75 -0.03
N LEU A 130 10.69 5.63 0.28
CA LEU A 130 10.24 4.31 -0.15
C LEU A 130 9.74 3.52 1.05
N VAL A 131 8.52 3.01 0.96
CA VAL A 131 7.96 2.05 1.93
C VAL A 131 7.95 0.68 1.28
N THR A 132 8.73 -0.27 1.81
CA THR A 132 8.97 -1.57 1.19
C THR A 132 8.56 -2.72 2.11
N GLY A 133 8.57 -3.94 1.59
CA GLY A 133 8.17 -5.16 2.30
C GLY A 133 7.24 -6.03 1.46
N PRO A 134 6.94 -7.26 1.89
CA PRO A 134 6.14 -8.20 1.11
C PRO A 134 4.68 -7.74 0.93
N ALA A 135 3.94 -8.43 0.07
CA ALA A 135 2.49 -8.24 -0.05
C ALA A 135 1.82 -8.44 1.32
N GLY A 136 0.85 -7.59 1.66
CA GLY A 136 0.15 -7.66 2.94
C GLY A 136 0.96 -7.16 4.16
N SER A 137 2.15 -6.57 3.98
CA SER A 137 2.93 -6.04 5.11
C SER A 137 2.41 -4.74 5.71
N GLY A 138 1.36 -4.13 5.13
CA GLY A 138 0.77 -2.87 5.60
C GLY A 138 1.34 -1.59 4.97
N LYS A 139 2.09 -1.69 3.86
CA LYS A 139 2.68 -0.54 3.15
C LYS A 139 1.66 0.53 2.77
N SER A 140 0.54 0.14 2.16
CA SER A 140 -0.52 1.05 1.73
C SER A 140 -1.12 1.81 2.92
N THR A 141 -1.27 1.15 4.07
CA THR A 141 -1.74 1.78 5.31
C THR A 141 -0.75 2.82 5.81
N THR A 142 0.55 2.51 5.82
CA THR A 142 1.61 3.45 6.22
C THR A 142 1.67 4.66 5.29
N LEU A 143 1.59 4.44 3.98
CA LEU A 143 1.56 5.53 3.00
C LEU A 143 0.31 6.40 3.12
N ALA A 144 -0.85 5.80 3.31
CA ALA A 144 -2.08 6.55 3.52
C ALA A 144 -2.02 7.37 4.82
N CYS A 145 -1.43 6.84 5.90
CA CYS A 145 -1.17 7.61 7.12
C CYS A 145 -0.28 8.83 6.86
N LEU A 146 0.81 8.66 6.09
CA LEU A 146 1.71 9.77 5.72
C LEU A 146 0.98 10.83 4.90
N VAL A 147 0.24 10.44 3.86
CA VAL A 147 -0.56 11.34 3.04
C VAL A 147 -1.60 12.07 3.87
N ASN A 148 -2.28 11.36 4.78
CA ASN A 148 -3.30 11.96 5.65
C ASN A 148 -2.70 13.00 6.60
N GLN A 149 -1.51 12.75 7.16
CA GLN A 149 -0.82 13.73 7.97
C GLN A 149 -0.48 14.98 7.17
N ILE A 150 0.03 14.84 5.94
CA ILE A 150 0.31 16.00 5.06
C ILE A 150 -0.99 16.77 4.82
N ASN A 151 -2.08 16.06 4.49
CA ASN A 151 -3.37 16.66 4.20
C ASN A 151 -3.92 17.52 5.35
N HIS A 152 -3.74 17.08 6.60
CA HIS A 152 -4.22 17.81 7.78
C HIS A 152 -3.26 18.89 8.30
N THR A 153 -1.98 18.85 7.90
CA THR A 153 -0.95 19.74 8.48
C THR A 153 -0.39 20.76 7.50
N MET A 154 -0.58 20.58 6.19
CA MET A 154 0.02 21.40 5.15
C MET A 154 -0.99 21.84 4.09
N GLU A 155 -0.70 22.94 3.40
CA GLU A 155 -1.42 23.44 2.22
C GLU A 155 -0.67 22.99 0.96
N LYS A 156 -0.98 21.79 0.47
CA LYS A 156 -0.31 21.17 -0.68
C LYS A 156 -1.32 20.62 -1.68
N HIS A 157 -0.87 20.39 -2.91
CA HIS A 157 -1.56 19.51 -3.85
C HIS A 157 -0.92 18.12 -3.83
N ILE A 158 -1.70 17.15 -3.35
CA ILE A 158 -1.31 15.74 -3.27
C ILE A 158 -1.96 14.98 -4.42
N ILE A 159 -1.17 14.27 -5.21
CA ILE A 159 -1.67 13.36 -6.25
C ILE A 159 -1.30 11.93 -5.87
N THR A 160 -2.29 11.03 -5.83
CA THR A 160 -2.04 9.60 -5.65
C THR A 160 -2.35 8.85 -6.94
N LEU A 161 -1.47 7.92 -7.29
CA LEU A 161 -1.60 7.01 -8.43
C LEU A 161 -1.60 5.59 -7.86
N GLU A 162 -2.72 4.87 -7.95
CA GLU A 162 -2.94 3.63 -7.22
C GLU A 162 -3.60 2.55 -8.08
N ASP A 163 -3.38 1.28 -7.77
CA ASP A 163 -3.94 0.13 -8.52
C ASP A 163 -4.29 -1.03 -7.56
N PRO A 164 -5.50 -1.04 -6.97
CA PRO A 164 -6.51 0.02 -6.96
C PRO A 164 -6.28 1.05 -5.85
N ILE A 165 -7.19 2.02 -5.70
CA ILE A 165 -7.24 2.89 -4.52
C ILE A 165 -7.69 2.08 -3.29
N GLU A 166 -6.87 2.07 -2.23
CA GLU A 166 -7.13 1.30 -0.99
C GLU A 166 -7.76 2.15 0.12
N TYR A 167 -7.45 3.46 0.18
CA TYR A 167 -7.98 4.39 1.16
C TYR A 167 -8.45 5.67 0.48
N LEU A 168 -9.57 6.23 0.95
CA LEU A 168 -10.09 7.49 0.43
C LEU A 168 -9.68 8.66 1.33
N HIS A 169 -8.99 9.63 0.74
CA HIS A 169 -8.62 10.87 1.38
C HIS A 169 -9.59 11.99 1.01
N ARG A 170 -10.31 12.50 2.01
CA ARG A 170 -11.10 13.73 1.84
C ARG A 170 -10.18 14.94 1.79
N HIS A 171 -10.54 15.96 1.03
CA HIS A 171 -9.85 17.25 1.09
C HIS A 171 -9.91 17.82 2.51
N ASP A 172 -8.81 18.45 2.94
CA ASP A 172 -8.75 19.25 4.16
C ASP A 172 -7.90 20.50 3.92
N LYS A 173 -6.74 20.67 4.56
CA LYS A 173 -5.82 21.78 4.26
C LYS A 173 -5.17 21.62 2.90
N SER A 174 -4.93 20.37 2.49
CA SER A 174 -4.45 20.04 1.15
C SER A 174 -5.59 19.66 0.21
N ILE A 175 -5.31 19.83 -1.08
CA ILE A 175 -6.11 19.26 -2.16
C ILE A 175 -5.56 17.86 -2.45
N VAL A 176 -6.43 16.86 -2.53
CA VAL A 176 -6.04 15.46 -2.76
C VAL A 176 -6.72 14.90 -3.99
N SER A 177 -5.94 14.59 -5.03
CA SER A 177 -6.40 14.01 -6.28
C SER A 177 -5.95 12.55 -6.37
N GLN A 178 -6.87 11.61 -6.16
CA GLN A 178 -6.58 10.18 -6.28
C GLN A 178 -6.97 9.65 -7.66
N ARG A 179 -6.09 8.87 -8.28
CA ARG A 179 -6.31 8.30 -9.62
C ARG A 179 -6.02 6.81 -9.62
N GLU A 180 -7.02 6.02 -9.99
CA GLU A 180 -6.90 4.57 -10.13
C GLU A 180 -6.38 4.21 -11.53
N ILE A 181 -5.35 3.36 -11.59
CA ILE A 181 -4.84 2.82 -12.85
C ILE A 181 -5.91 1.96 -13.51
N SER A 182 -5.96 1.98 -14.83
CA SER A 182 -6.95 1.32 -15.69
C SER A 182 -8.39 1.84 -15.58
N ILE A 183 -8.68 2.77 -14.67
CA ILE A 183 -9.98 3.47 -14.56
C ILE A 183 -9.83 4.96 -14.91
N ASP A 184 -9.03 5.70 -14.15
CA ASP A 184 -8.85 7.16 -14.31
C ASP A 184 -7.67 7.50 -15.23
N THR A 185 -6.84 6.50 -15.54
CA THR A 185 -5.64 6.63 -16.36
C THR A 185 -5.16 5.29 -16.88
N LEU A 186 -4.42 5.27 -17.99
CA LEU A 186 -4.02 4.03 -18.67
C LEU A 186 -2.90 3.27 -17.95
N SER A 187 -1.92 3.98 -17.38
CA SER A 187 -0.73 3.38 -16.77
C SER A 187 -0.06 4.34 -15.80
N TYR A 188 0.78 3.80 -14.91
CA TYR A 188 1.60 4.58 -13.98
C TYR A 188 2.47 5.61 -14.71
N VAL A 189 3.21 5.21 -15.74
CA VAL A 189 4.08 6.12 -16.51
C VAL A 189 3.30 7.29 -17.11
N ASN A 190 2.13 7.02 -17.71
CA ASN A 190 1.30 8.06 -18.33
C ASN A 190 0.74 9.01 -17.27
N ALA A 191 0.24 8.47 -16.17
CA ALA A 191 -0.34 9.23 -15.09
C ALA A 191 0.70 10.11 -14.39
N LEU A 192 1.89 9.57 -14.13
CA LEU A 192 2.99 10.27 -13.48
C LEU A 192 3.52 11.40 -14.36
N ARG A 193 3.74 11.17 -15.66
CA ARG A 193 4.12 12.25 -16.60
C ARG A 193 3.08 13.35 -16.70
N ALA A 194 1.79 13.00 -16.68
CA ALA A 194 0.72 13.98 -16.65
C ALA A 194 0.71 14.78 -15.35
N SER A 195 0.95 14.10 -14.21
CA SER A 195 0.96 14.72 -12.88
C SER A 195 1.95 15.87 -12.75
N LEU A 196 3.12 15.79 -13.41
CA LEU A 196 4.12 16.86 -13.38
C LEU A 196 3.63 18.20 -13.96
N ARG A 197 2.51 18.22 -14.70
CA ARG A 197 1.86 19.45 -15.20
C ARG A 197 0.59 19.82 -14.44
N GLN A 198 0.28 19.10 -13.37
CA GLN A 198 -0.90 19.31 -12.52
C GLN A 198 -0.57 20.10 -11.26
N SER A 199 0.60 20.77 -11.22
CA SER A 199 1.11 21.50 -10.06
C SER A 199 1.09 20.69 -8.74
N PRO A 200 1.59 19.44 -8.69
CA PRO A 200 1.66 18.69 -7.44
C PRO A 200 2.80 19.20 -6.56
N ASP A 201 2.63 19.07 -5.25
CA ASP A 201 3.71 19.18 -4.26
C ASP A 201 4.15 17.78 -3.78
N VAL A 202 3.18 16.86 -3.68
CA VAL A 202 3.37 15.49 -3.23
C VAL A 202 2.78 14.52 -4.23
N ILE A 203 3.54 13.48 -4.56
CA ILE A 203 3.10 12.40 -5.44
C ILE A 203 3.23 11.08 -4.68
N LEU A 204 2.12 10.37 -4.48
CA LEU A 204 2.14 8.96 -4.09
C LEU A 204 2.03 8.12 -5.35
N LEU A 205 3.01 7.25 -5.55
CA LEU A 205 3.02 6.26 -6.60
C LEU A 205 2.85 4.87 -5.97
N GLY A 206 1.78 4.15 -6.31
CA GLY A 206 1.41 2.89 -5.66
C GLY A 206 2.56 1.88 -5.61
N GLU A 207 3.14 1.53 -6.75
CA GLU A 207 4.27 0.62 -6.83
C GLU A 207 5.21 0.95 -8.00
N MET A 208 6.52 0.78 -7.80
CA MET A 208 7.51 0.83 -8.88
C MET A 208 7.94 -0.58 -9.29
N ARG A 209 7.48 -1.02 -10.46
CA ARG A 209 7.77 -2.36 -11.00
C ARG A 209 8.84 -2.36 -12.08
N ASP A 210 8.73 -1.42 -13.00
CA ASP A 210 9.55 -1.29 -14.20
C ASP A 210 10.47 -0.06 -14.15
N TYR A 211 11.50 -0.07 -15.00
CA TYR A 211 12.50 0.98 -15.03
C TYR A 211 11.93 2.30 -15.55
N GLU A 212 10.96 2.27 -16.48
CA GLU A 212 10.30 3.48 -16.99
C GLU A 212 9.57 4.24 -15.89
N THR A 213 8.85 3.53 -15.02
CA THR A 213 8.15 4.13 -13.89
C THR A 213 9.14 4.68 -12.86
N MET A 214 10.21 3.93 -12.56
CA MET A 214 11.27 4.39 -11.64
C MET A 214 11.98 5.64 -12.15
N ASP A 215 12.29 5.70 -13.45
CA ASP A 215 12.96 6.84 -14.10
C ASP A 215 12.14 8.13 -13.97
N VAL A 216 10.84 8.05 -14.29
CA VAL A 216 9.95 9.21 -14.17
C VAL A 216 9.76 9.60 -12.68
N ALA A 217 9.70 8.64 -11.76
CA ALA A 217 9.59 8.93 -10.33
C ALA A 217 10.84 9.62 -9.76
N MET A 218 12.04 9.19 -10.18
CA MET A 218 13.29 9.85 -9.81
C MET A 218 13.35 11.27 -10.38
N THR A 219 12.92 11.45 -11.63
CA THR A 219 12.82 12.78 -12.26
C THR A 219 11.85 13.70 -11.51
N ALA A 220 10.70 13.19 -11.07
CA ALA A 220 9.75 13.92 -10.25
C ALA A 220 10.39 14.38 -8.92
N ALA A 221 11.09 13.48 -8.24
CA ALA A 221 11.78 13.81 -6.99
C ALA A 221 12.93 14.82 -7.19
N GLU A 222 13.66 14.72 -8.31
CA GLU A 222 14.75 15.63 -8.68
C GLU A 222 14.24 17.05 -8.96
N THR A 223 13.07 17.16 -9.60
CA THR A 223 12.41 18.44 -9.92
C THR A 223 11.76 19.12 -8.72
N GLY A 224 11.91 18.58 -7.51
CA GLY A 224 11.52 19.25 -6.26
C GLY A 224 10.23 18.74 -5.63
N HIS A 225 9.63 17.68 -6.17
CA HIS A 225 8.44 17.06 -5.59
C HIS A 225 8.83 16.12 -4.43
N LEU A 226 7.93 15.94 -3.47
CA LEU A 226 8.02 14.84 -2.52
C LEU A 226 7.32 13.61 -3.12
N VAL A 227 8.07 12.54 -3.35
CA VAL A 227 7.57 11.30 -3.93
C VAL A 227 7.56 10.20 -2.88
N PHE A 228 6.40 9.61 -2.66
CA PHE A 228 6.24 8.37 -1.91
C PHE A 228 6.01 7.21 -2.87
N SER A 229 6.64 6.07 -2.62
CA SER A 229 6.40 4.87 -3.44
C SER A 229 6.64 3.58 -2.68
N THR A 230 6.25 2.46 -3.28
CA THR A 230 6.51 1.11 -2.75
C THR A 230 7.28 0.20 -3.69
N LEU A 231 8.00 -0.74 -3.08
CA LEU A 231 8.53 -1.93 -3.72
C LEU A 231 8.28 -3.15 -2.80
N HIS A 232 8.39 -4.36 -3.34
CA HIS A 232 8.22 -5.60 -2.56
C HIS A 232 9.53 -6.17 -1.99
N THR A 233 10.60 -5.39 -1.98
CA THR A 233 11.90 -5.76 -1.41
C THR A 233 11.88 -5.78 0.11
N ILE A 234 12.76 -6.58 0.71
CA ILE A 234 12.98 -6.61 2.16
C ILE A 234 14.35 -6.02 2.44
N GLY A 235 14.40 -5.00 3.28
CA GLY A 235 15.62 -4.30 3.66
C GLY A 235 15.98 -3.13 2.74
N ALA A 236 16.70 -2.17 3.30
CA ALA A 236 17.04 -0.92 2.63
C ALA A 236 18.08 -1.10 1.51
N ALA A 237 19.14 -1.87 1.74
CA ALA A 237 20.17 -2.14 0.74
C ALA A 237 19.60 -2.85 -0.49
N ASN A 238 18.86 -3.94 -0.29
CA ASN A 238 18.17 -4.67 -1.37
C ASN A 238 17.19 -3.80 -2.17
N THR A 239 16.54 -2.83 -1.51
CA THR A 239 15.65 -1.89 -2.20
C THR A 239 16.43 -1.00 -3.16
N ILE A 240 17.60 -0.51 -2.73
CA ILE A 240 18.48 0.31 -3.58
C ILE A 240 19.03 -0.52 -4.73
N ASP A 241 19.56 -1.71 -4.46
CA ASP A 241 20.06 -2.63 -5.50
C ASP A 241 18.98 -2.95 -6.52
N ARG A 242 17.76 -3.27 -6.08
CA ARG A 242 16.63 -3.54 -6.98
C ARG A 242 16.33 -2.38 -7.91
N ILE A 243 16.35 -1.14 -7.43
CA ILE A 243 16.12 0.05 -8.27
C ILE A 243 17.23 0.20 -9.30
N ILE A 244 18.49 -0.04 -8.93
CA ILE A 244 19.62 0.09 -9.87
C ILE A 244 19.56 -1.03 -10.91
N ASP A 245 19.30 -2.27 -10.48
CA ASP A 245 19.37 -3.47 -11.31
C ASP A 245 18.28 -3.58 -12.38
N VAL A 246 17.17 -2.85 -12.24
CA VAL A 246 16.15 -2.84 -13.31
C VAL A 246 16.60 -2.10 -14.57
N PHE A 247 17.61 -1.24 -14.44
CA PHE A 247 18.12 -0.44 -15.56
C PHE A 247 19.19 -1.18 -16.35
N PRO A 248 19.30 -0.89 -17.67
CA PRO A 248 20.40 -1.39 -18.48
C PRO A 248 21.77 -1.10 -17.86
N ALA A 249 22.71 -2.04 -17.97
CA ALA A 249 24.03 -1.97 -17.31
C ALA A 249 24.82 -0.68 -17.63
N ASN A 250 24.64 -0.10 -18.81
CA ASN A 250 25.28 1.15 -19.21
C ASN A 250 24.69 2.41 -18.52
N GLN A 251 23.51 2.31 -17.91
CA GLN A 251 22.81 3.39 -17.22
C GLN A 251 22.92 3.28 -15.70
N GLN A 252 23.17 2.09 -15.14
CA GLN A 252 23.16 1.83 -13.70
C GLN A 252 23.99 2.82 -12.87
N ARG A 253 25.19 3.19 -13.33
CA ARG A 253 26.02 4.18 -12.63
C ARG A 253 25.36 5.55 -12.54
N GLN A 254 24.71 6.00 -13.62
CA GLN A 254 23.98 7.26 -13.65
C GLN A 254 22.78 7.22 -12.70
N ILE A 255 22.05 6.11 -12.71
CA ILE A 255 20.90 5.89 -11.81
C ILE A 255 21.32 5.87 -10.35
N ALA A 256 22.42 5.20 -10.01
CA ALA A 256 22.96 5.21 -8.64
C ALA A 256 23.30 6.64 -8.18
N VAL A 257 23.92 7.44 -9.06
CA VAL A 257 24.20 8.86 -8.77
C VAL A 257 22.89 9.63 -8.55
N GLN A 258 21.90 9.50 -9.44
CA GLN A 258 20.61 10.19 -9.34
C GLN A 258 19.85 9.80 -8.07
N LEU A 259 19.73 8.50 -7.79
CA LEU A 259 19.10 7.98 -6.59
C LEU A 259 19.79 8.50 -5.33
N SER A 260 21.13 8.58 -5.32
CA SER A 260 21.88 9.14 -4.19
C SER A 260 21.58 10.61 -3.90
N MET A 261 21.03 11.35 -4.87
CA MET A 261 20.66 12.76 -4.71
C MET A 261 19.21 12.93 -4.23
N VAL A 262 18.29 12.10 -4.72
CA VAL A 262 16.86 12.27 -4.47
C VAL A 262 16.33 11.46 -3.29
N LEU A 263 16.90 10.28 -3.02
CA LEU A 263 16.44 9.40 -1.94
C LEU A 263 16.65 10.06 -0.58
N GLN A 264 15.62 10.01 0.26
CA GLN A 264 15.60 10.56 1.62
C GLN A 264 15.52 9.44 2.66
N ALA A 265 14.71 8.42 2.42
CA ALA A 265 14.61 7.27 3.30
C ALA A 265 14.10 6.01 2.59
N VAL A 266 14.46 4.86 3.16
CA VAL A 266 13.83 3.56 2.89
C VAL A 266 13.30 2.99 4.20
N ILE A 267 12.03 2.60 4.21
CA ILE A 267 11.31 2.05 5.36
C ILE A 267 10.85 0.65 4.96
N SER A 268 11.53 -0.39 5.42
CA SER A 268 11.13 -1.77 5.15
C SER A 268 10.24 -2.27 6.28
N GLN A 269 9.05 -2.75 5.94
CA GLN A 269 7.98 -3.10 6.88
C GLN A 269 7.60 -4.57 6.76
N GLN A 270 7.38 -5.24 7.90
CA GLN A 270 6.76 -6.55 7.98
C GLN A 270 5.75 -6.61 9.12
N LEU A 271 4.75 -7.49 9.02
CA LEU A 271 3.80 -7.77 10.11
C LEU A 271 4.24 -9.04 10.85
N VAL A 272 4.27 -8.95 12.17
CA VAL A 272 4.70 -10.01 13.07
C VAL A 272 3.54 -10.41 13.99
N PRO A 273 3.29 -11.71 14.21
CA PRO A 273 2.28 -12.16 15.16
C PRO A 273 2.60 -11.67 16.58
N ALA A 274 1.65 -10.97 17.19
CA ALA A 274 1.73 -10.53 18.58
C ALA A 274 1.19 -11.61 19.54
N LEU A 275 1.53 -11.50 20.82
CA LEU A 275 1.09 -12.43 21.88
C LEU A 275 -0.43 -12.43 22.10
N ASP A 276 -1.11 -11.33 21.78
CA ASP A 276 -2.57 -11.19 21.88
C ASP A 276 -3.33 -11.79 20.67
N GLY A 277 -2.61 -12.37 19.71
CA GLY A 277 -3.16 -12.96 18.50
C GLY A 277 -3.39 -11.97 17.35
N THR A 278 -3.05 -10.68 17.54
CA THR A 278 -3.08 -9.67 16.48
C THR A 278 -1.78 -9.67 15.66
N GLN A 279 -1.66 -8.74 14.72
CA GLN A 279 -0.46 -8.51 13.92
C GLN A 279 0.09 -7.13 14.25
N VAL A 280 1.37 -7.03 14.59
CA VAL A 280 2.06 -5.77 14.87
C VAL A 280 3.13 -5.50 13.82
N PRO A 281 3.28 -4.27 13.31
CA PRO A 281 4.34 -3.98 12.36
C PRO A 281 5.71 -3.88 13.04
N ALA A 282 6.73 -4.41 12.37
CA ALA A 282 8.13 -4.16 12.65
C ALA A 282 8.77 -3.41 11.47
N PHE A 283 9.67 -2.49 11.78
CA PHE A 283 10.26 -1.58 10.81
C PHE A 283 11.78 -1.66 10.81
N GLU A 284 12.36 -1.65 9.62
CA GLU A 284 13.72 -1.18 9.39
C GLU A 284 13.62 0.21 8.78
N ILE A 285 14.36 1.16 9.35
CA ILE A 285 14.37 2.56 8.89
C ILE A 285 15.79 2.92 8.50
N MET A 286 15.99 3.32 7.25
CA MET A 286 17.23 3.89 6.76
C MET A 286 17.00 5.31 6.26
N THR A 287 17.42 6.29 7.06
CA THR A 287 17.53 7.69 6.62
C THR A 287 18.80 7.89 5.78
N VAL A 288 18.72 8.58 4.64
CA VAL A 288 19.86 8.74 3.72
C VAL A 288 20.81 9.84 4.18
N THR A 289 21.84 9.45 4.93
CA THR A 289 22.94 10.33 5.40
C THR A 289 23.98 10.58 4.29
N PRO A 290 24.87 11.58 4.44
CA PRO A 290 25.97 11.80 3.49
C PRO A 290 26.84 10.56 3.24
N ALA A 291 27.07 9.73 4.27
CA ALA A 291 27.81 8.48 4.14
C ALA A 291 27.06 7.48 3.25
N ILE A 292 25.75 7.29 3.48
CA ILE A 292 24.91 6.41 2.66
C ILE A 292 24.83 6.93 1.21
N ARG A 293 24.70 8.25 0.99
CA ARG A 293 24.73 8.82 -0.37
C ARG A 293 26.02 8.46 -1.11
N ASN A 294 27.17 8.52 -0.43
CA ASN A 294 28.45 8.13 -1.02
C ASN A 294 28.52 6.62 -1.28
N MET A 295 28.01 5.79 -0.37
CA MET A 295 27.93 4.33 -0.60
C MET A 295 27.08 4.00 -1.82
N ILE A 296 25.95 4.69 -2.02
CA ILE A 296 25.11 4.52 -3.21
C ILE A 296 25.87 4.94 -4.47
N ARG A 297 26.49 6.12 -4.46
CA ARG A 297 27.23 6.65 -5.61
C ARG A 297 28.42 5.77 -6.03
N ASP A 298 29.11 5.19 -5.05
CA ASP A 298 30.29 4.34 -5.25
C ASP A 298 29.94 2.87 -5.48
N ASN A 299 28.65 2.52 -5.55
CA ASN A 299 28.15 1.14 -5.67
C ASN A 299 28.65 0.21 -4.54
N LYS A 300 28.67 0.72 -3.30
CA LYS A 300 29.02 0.00 -2.07
C LYS A 300 27.76 -0.37 -1.27
N ILE A 301 26.68 -0.72 -1.97
CA ILE A 301 25.36 -0.99 -1.38
C ILE A 301 25.39 -2.03 -0.25
N PRO A 302 26.15 -3.15 -0.33
CA PRO A 302 26.22 -4.13 0.76
C PRO A 302 26.75 -3.57 2.10
N GLN A 303 27.48 -2.45 2.09
CA GLN A 303 27.99 -1.82 3.32
C GLN A 303 26.90 -1.04 4.07
N ILE A 304 25.77 -0.76 3.42
CA ILE A 304 24.64 -0.05 4.01
C ILE A 304 24.00 -0.89 5.12
N ASP A 305 23.89 -2.20 4.96
CA ASP A 305 23.31 -3.09 5.98
C ASP A 305 24.07 -2.99 7.31
N GLY A 306 25.40 -3.02 7.26
CA GLY A 306 26.24 -2.84 8.46
C GLY A 306 26.07 -1.46 9.10
N THR A 307 25.86 -0.43 8.28
CA THR A 307 25.62 0.95 8.76
C THR A 307 24.27 1.07 9.47
N VAL A 308 23.20 0.54 8.86
CA VAL A 308 21.85 0.54 9.45
C VAL A 308 21.79 -0.32 10.72
N TYR A 309 22.45 -1.48 10.71
CA TYR A 309 22.50 -2.39 11.85
C TYR A 309 23.25 -1.82 13.05
N SER A 310 24.31 -1.05 12.82
CA SER A 310 25.10 -0.44 13.88
C SER A 310 24.49 0.86 14.42
N ALA A 311 23.66 1.55 13.64
CA ALA A 311 23.07 2.83 14.02
C ALA A 311 22.25 2.75 15.33
N ASN A 312 21.34 1.78 15.43
CA ASN A 312 20.47 1.54 16.61
C ASN A 312 19.82 2.82 17.19
N LYS A 313 19.30 3.69 16.31
CA LYS A 313 18.59 4.94 16.66
C LYS A 313 17.14 4.87 16.21
N GLU A 314 16.28 5.63 16.86
CA GLU A 314 14.85 5.70 16.48
C GLU A 314 14.63 6.08 15.01
N ASP A 315 15.47 6.96 14.45
CA ASP A 315 15.39 7.45 13.06
C ASP A 315 16.27 6.68 12.06
N MET A 316 17.06 5.72 12.53
CA MET A 316 17.83 4.79 11.71
C MET A 316 18.16 3.51 12.50
N HIS A 317 17.51 2.41 12.14
CA HIS A 317 17.69 1.12 12.80
C HIS A 317 17.35 -0.05 11.88
N SER A 318 17.95 -1.21 12.18
CA SER A 318 17.65 -2.46 11.50
C SER A 318 16.33 -3.07 11.93
N MET A 319 15.83 -4.01 11.12
CA MET A 319 14.65 -4.81 11.47
C MET A 319 14.82 -5.52 12.83
N ASP A 320 15.99 -6.09 13.09
CA ASP A 320 16.31 -6.77 14.36
C ASP A 320 16.18 -5.84 15.57
N TYR A 321 16.49 -4.55 15.43
CA TYR A 321 16.31 -3.58 16.51
C TYR A 321 14.82 -3.38 16.82
N SER A 322 13.97 -3.23 15.80
CA SER A 322 12.51 -3.12 15.98
C SER A 322 11.94 -4.39 16.62
N LEU A 323 12.36 -5.57 16.18
CA LEU A 323 11.96 -6.85 16.79
C LEU A 323 12.41 -6.96 18.25
N GLN A 324 13.64 -6.53 18.56
CA GLN A 324 14.14 -6.50 19.94
C GLN A 324 13.28 -5.61 20.85
N LEU A 325 12.84 -4.45 20.36
CA LEU A 325 11.95 -3.56 21.12
C LEU A 325 10.59 -4.24 21.39
N LEU A 326 9.98 -4.84 20.38
CA LEU A 326 8.70 -5.55 20.53
C LEU A 326 8.76 -6.70 21.54
N VAL A 327 9.90 -7.41 21.62
CA VAL A 327 10.10 -8.45 22.66
C VAL A 327 10.27 -7.82 24.04
N ARG A 328 11.05 -6.74 24.15
CA ARG A 328 11.27 -6.04 25.43
C ARG A 328 10.00 -5.43 26.00
N GLU A 329 9.09 -4.98 25.14
CA GLU A 329 7.78 -4.45 25.51
C GLU A 329 6.77 -5.55 25.86
N GLY A 330 7.11 -6.81 25.63
CA GLY A 330 6.21 -7.94 25.87
C GLY A 330 5.08 -8.05 24.84
N THR A 331 5.27 -7.49 23.64
CA THR A 331 4.29 -7.53 22.54
C THR A 331 4.44 -8.79 21.70
N VAL A 332 5.67 -9.24 21.47
CA VAL A 332 6.01 -10.39 20.62
C VAL A 332 6.86 -11.40 21.40
N ALA A 333 6.64 -12.71 21.18
CA ALA A 333 7.44 -13.76 21.78
C ALA A 333 8.90 -13.76 21.24
N PRO A 334 9.93 -14.06 22.06
CA PRO A 334 11.31 -14.17 21.61
C PRO A 334 11.49 -15.10 20.41
N GLU A 335 10.82 -16.25 20.41
CA GLU A 335 10.90 -17.25 19.35
C GLU A 335 10.32 -16.73 18.03
N THR A 336 9.21 -16.00 18.11
CA THR A 336 8.60 -15.33 16.95
C THR A 336 9.51 -14.23 16.42
N ALA A 337 10.09 -13.39 17.29
CA ALA A 337 11.04 -12.38 16.84
C ALA A 337 12.25 -12.98 16.10
N LEU A 338 12.78 -14.11 16.58
CA LEU A 338 13.89 -14.80 15.93
C LEU A 338 13.54 -15.37 14.54
N SER A 339 12.31 -15.81 14.30
CA SER A 339 11.91 -16.33 12.98
C SER A 339 11.71 -15.24 11.92
N TYR A 340 11.52 -13.99 12.36
CA TYR A 340 11.35 -12.81 11.49
C TYR A 340 12.60 -11.93 11.40
N ALA A 341 13.68 -12.29 12.11
CA ALA A 341 14.92 -11.52 12.17
C ALA A 341 15.74 -11.63 10.88
N SER A 342 16.39 -10.53 10.51
CA SER A 342 17.38 -10.51 9.43
C SER A 342 18.66 -11.23 9.86
N ASN A 343 19.03 -11.14 11.15
CA ASN A 343 20.15 -11.89 11.72
C ASN A 343 19.75 -12.59 13.05
N PRO A 344 19.10 -13.76 12.97
CA PRO A 344 18.59 -14.48 14.15
C PRO A 344 19.66 -14.77 15.20
N GLU A 345 20.87 -15.14 14.79
CA GLU A 345 21.97 -15.45 15.71
C GLU A 345 22.44 -14.22 16.51
N MET A 346 22.46 -13.04 15.88
CA MET A 346 22.82 -11.81 16.57
C MET A 346 21.68 -11.29 17.44
N LEU A 347 20.43 -11.40 16.97
CA LEU A 347 19.26 -11.03 17.78
C LEU A 347 19.17 -11.92 19.03
N LYS A 348 19.40 -13.23 18.91
CA LYS A 348 19.38 -14.17 20.04
C LYS A 348 20.35 -13.81 21.17
N LYS A 349 21.48 -13.17 20.85
CA LYS A 349 22.45 -12.69 21.85
C LYS A 349 22.01 -11.41 22.56
N LYS A 350 21.02 -10.71 21.99
CA LYS A 350 20.52 -9.40 22.41
C LYS A 350 19.16 -9.47 23.16
N LEU A 351 18.42 -10.56 22.98
CA LEU A 351 17.25 -10.94 23.76
C LEU A 351 17.72 -11.57 25.08
#